data_AF-A0A947UNC4-F1
#
_entry.id   AF-A0A947UNC4-F1
#
_cell.length_a   1.000
_cell.length_b   1.000
_cell.length_c   1.000
_cell.angle_alpha   90.00
_cell.angle_beta   90.00
_cell.angle_gamma   90.00
#
_symmetry.space_group_name_H-M   'P 1'
#
loop_
_entity.id
_entity.type
_entity.pdbx_description
1 polymer ?
#
loop_
_entity_poly.entity_id
_entity_poly.type
_entity_poly.pdbx_seq_one_letter_code
_entity_poly.pdbx_strand_id
1 'polypeptide(L)'
;RALQAHRAEVRATMQVALIQARPGAWLLALQRWLLQRGWRDAPEAQRFVQLSPLKKWARRALQKGHRPIVRGARDFAQLQAAQRHALRIAIKRQRYAAEFFQALFDGHPEGHKRRQDRYLTVLRDAQDSLGRSNDARVAWDLLAAANTNTGPMGDFVLGWLAAQQADAANGESTGGVRDILKLKPYW
;
A
#
# COMPACT_ATOMS: atom_id res chain seq x y z
N ARG A 1 -27.37 4.17 13.88
CA ARG A 1 -28.42 4.28 12.85
C ARG A 1 -27.96 5.11 11.64
N ALA A 2 -27.51 6.37 11.82
CA ALA A 2 -27.03 7.21 10.70
C ALA A 2 -25.86 6.60 9.90
N LEU A 3 -24.77 6.17 10.55
CA LEU A 3 -23.63 5.52 9.85
C LEU A 3 -24.01 4.21 9.12
N GLN A 4 -24.98 3.45 9.66
CA GLN A 4 -25.47 2.24 9.00
C GLN A 4 -26.30 2.57 7.75
N ALA A 5 -27.13 3.62 7.83
CA ALA A 5 -27.87 4.13 6.68
C ALA A 5 -26.92 4.65 5.59
N HIS A 6 -25.92 5.45 5.97
CA HIS A 6 -24.89 5.92 5.04
C HIS A 6 -24.11 4.77 4.41
N ARG A 7 -23.73 3.75 5.18
CA ARG A 7 -23.08 2.54 4.65
C ARG A 7 -23.98 1.80 3.64
N ALA A 8 -25.29 1.70 3.91
CA ALA A 8 -26.23 1.06 3.00
C ALA A 8 -26.37 1.84 1.69
N GLU A 9 -26.47 3.17 1.77
CA GLU A 9 -26.51 4.07 0.63
C GLU A 9 -25.25 3.96 -0.24
N VAL A 10 -24.06 4.11 0.37
CA VAL A 10 -22.78 3.97 -0.36
C VAL A 10 -22.65 2.60 -1.01
N ARG A 11 -23.12 1.53 -0.34
CA ARG A 11 -23.12 0.17 -0.91
C ARG A 11 -24.07 0.04 -2.09
N ALA A 12 -25.26 0.63 -2.02
CA ALA A 12 -26.21 0.63 -3.13
C ALA A 12 -25.64 1.38 -4.35
N THR A 13 -25.05 2.57 -4.13
CA THR A 13 -24.37 3.34 -5.17
C THR A 13 -23.20 2.55 -5.79
N MET A 14 -22.38 1.88 -4.97
CA MET A 14 -21.31 1.01 -5.44
C MET A 14 -21.85 -0.15 -6.29
N GLN A 15 -22.96 -0.78 -5.90
CA GLN A 15 -23.58 -1.87 -6.67
C GLN A 15 -24.07 -1.37 -8.03
N VAL A 16 -24.76 -0.23 -8.09
CA VAL A 16 -25.21 0.38 -9.34
C VAL A 16 -24.01 0.69 -10.24
N ALA A 17 -22.96 1.32 -9.69
CA ALA A 17 -21.74 1.63 -10.44
C ALA A 17 -21.04 0.38 -10.98
N LEU A 18 -20.96 -0.70 -10.19
CA LEU A 18 -20.38 -1.98 -10.63
C LEU A 18 -21.20 -2.64 -11.74
N ILE A 19 -22.53 -2.59 -11.66
CA ILE A 19 -23.39 -3.13 -12.72
C ILE A 19 -23.20 -2.33 -14.01
N GLN A 20 -23.19 -1.00 -13.93
CA GLN A 20 -23.00 -0.13 -15.10
C GLN A 20 -21.61 -0.23 -15.72
N ALA A 21 -20.57 -0.43 -14.91
CA ALA A 21 -19.21 -0.63 -15.39
C ALA A 21 -19.04 -1.95 -16.17
N ARG A 22 -20.00 -2.89 -16.07
CA ARG A 22 -19.99 -4.21 -16.72
C ARG A 22 -18.62 -4.89 -16.64
N PRO A 23 -18.05 -5.08 -15.43
CA PRO A 23 -16.67 -5.54 -15.26
C PRO A 23 -16.40 -6.89 -15.90
N GLY A 24 -17.43 -7.74 -16.09
CA GLY A 24 -17.32 -9.00 -16.81
C GLY A 24 -16.80 -8.84 -18.23
N ALA A 25 -17.22 -7.81 -18.96
CA ALA A 25 -16.73 -7.55 -20.32
C ALA A 25 -15.23 -7.22 -20.32
N TRP A 26 -14.79 -6.37 -19.39
CA TRP A 26 -13.38 -6.03 -19.23
C TRP A 26 -12.55 -7.24 -18.77
N LEU A 27 -13.06 -8.04 -17.84
CA LEU A 27 -12.39 -9.27 -17.36
C LEU A 27 -12.23 -10.29 -18.48
N LEU A 28 -13.26 -10.51 -19.30
CA LEU A 28 -13.18 -11.39 -20.47
C LEU A 28 -12.19 -10.86 -21.51
N ALA A 29 -12.18 -9.54 -21.76
CA ALA A 29 -11.23 -8.92 -22.66
C ALA A 29 -9.78 -9.09 -22.14
N LEU A 30 -9.55 -8.87 -20.84
CA LEU A 30 -8.23 -9.07 -20.22
C LEU A 30 -7.80 -10.55 -20.29
N GLN A 31 -8.69 -11.48 -19.98
CA GLN A 31 -8.41 -12.92 -20.05
C GLN A 31 -8.08 -13.36 -21.48
N ARG A 32 -8.85 -12.90 -22.47
CA ARG A 32 -8.58 -13.15 -23.88
C ARG A 32 -7.21 -12.61 -24.27
N TRP A 33 -6.91 -11.36 -23.91
CA TRP A 33 -5.62 -10.73 -24.17
C TRP A 33 -4.47 -11.52 -23.52
N LEU A 34 -4.64 -12.00 -22.29
CA LEU A 34 -3.63 -12.83 -21.61
C LEU A 34 -3.41 -14.18 -22.31
N LEU A 35 -4.49 -14.91 -22.64
CA LEU A 35 -4.42 -16.22 -23.30
C LEU A 35 -3.79 -16.12 -24.69
N GLN A 36 -4.06 -15.04 -25.40
CA GLN A 36 -3.46 -14.74 -26.70
C GLN A 36 -2.03 -14.18 -26.60
N ARG A 37 -1.49 -14.06 -25.38
CA ARG A 37 -0.18 -13.45 -25.12
C ARG A 37 -0.07 -12.05 -25.74
N GLY A 38 -1.15 -11.27 -25.68
CA GLY A 38 -1.24 -9.96 -26.31
C GLY A 38 -0.18 -8.97 -25.83
N TRP A 39 0.48 -9.23 -24.70
CA TRP A 39 1.68 -8.47 -24.28
C TRP A 39 2.86 -8.60 -25.25
N ARG A 40 2.88 -9.62 -26.13
CA ARG A 40 3.90 -9.81 -27.17
C ARG A 40 3.66 -8.97 -28.42
N ASP A 41 2.44 -8.45 -28.59
CA ASP A 41 2.11 -7.51 -29.64
C ASP A 41 2.59 -6.10 -29.25
N ALA A 42 3.92 -5.96 -29.22
CA ALA A 42 4.60 -4.74 -28.82
C ALA A 42 5.68 -4.37 -29.85
N PRO A 43 6.14 -3.12 -29.91
CA PRO A 43 7.29 -2.74 -30.74
C PRO A 43 8.52 -3.60 -30.41
N GLU A 44 9.40 -3.81 -31.37
CA GLU A 44 10.58 -4.68 -31.24
C GLU A 44 11.45 -4.34 -30.01
N ALA A 45 11.71 -3.06 -29.79
CA ALA A 45 12.46 -2.57 -28.63
C ALA A 45 11.82 -3.00 -27.29
N GLN A 46 10.49 -2.99 -27.20
CA GLN A 46 9.76 -3.42 -26.01
C GLN A 46 9.78 -4.95 -25.86
N ARG A 47 9.61 -5.69 -26.96
CA ARG A 47 9.74 -7.16 -26.97
C ARG A 47 11.11 -7.62 -26.47
N PHE A 48 12.19 -6.96 -26.90
CA PHE A 48 13.54 -7.29 -26.45
C PHE A 48 13.67 -7.19 -24.91
N VAL A 49 13.12 -6.14 -24.31
CA VAL A 49 13.11 -5.98 -22.84
C VAL A 49 12.24 -7.04 -22.16
N GLN A 50 11.06 -7.35 -22.70
CA GLN A 50 10.14 -8.35 -22.15
C GLN A 50 10.72 -9.78 -22.17
N LEU A 51 11.55 -10.09 -23.17
CA LEU A 51 12.22 -11.39 -23.31
C LEU A 51 13.54 -11.47 -22.54
N SER A 52 14.02 -10.36 -21.98
CA SER A 52 15.26 -10.34 -21.20
C SER A 52 15.11 -11.08 -19.86
N PRO A 53 16.21 -11.56 -19.25
CA PRO A 53 16.14 -12.31 -17.99
C PRO A 53 15.44 -11.55 -16.86
N LEU A 54 14.32 -12.10 -16.40
CA LEU A 54 13.42 -11.46 -15.43
C LEU A 54 14.12 -11.10 -14.11
N LYS A 55 15.03 -11.96 -13.62
CA LYS A 55 15.73 -11.74 -12.34
C LYS A 55 16.53 -10.44 -12.31
N LYS A 56 17.26 -10.10 -13.38
CA LYS A 56 18.03 -8.85 -13.48
C LYS A 56 17.10 -7.64 -13.57
N TRP A 57 15.96 -7.77 -14.23
CA TRP A 57 14.94 -6.72 -14.27
C TRP A 57 14.29 -6.52 -12.89
N ALA A 58 13.85 -7.59 -12.23
CA ALA A 58 13.21 -7.56 -10.92
C ALA A 58 14.11 -6.90 -9.86
N ARG A 59 15.40 -7.25 -9.83
CA ARG A 59 16.41 -6.60 -8.97
C ARG A 59 16.43 -5.08 -9.16
N ARG A 60 16.44 -4.60 -10.42
CA ARG A 60 16.44 -3.16 -10.73
C ARG A 60 15.12 -2.51 -10.31
N ALA A 61 13.99 -3.16 -10.55
CA ALA A 61 12.68 -2.66 -10.17
C ALA A 61 12.54 -2.52 -8.65
N LEU A 62 12.91 -3.56 -7.90
CA LEU A 62 12.92 -3.57 -6.43
C LEU A 62 13.89 -2.53 -5.87
N GLN A 63 15.08 -2.39 -6.44
CA GLN A 63 16.02 -1.34 -6.02
C GLN A 63 15.46 0.06 -6.29
N LYS A 64 14.84 0.27 -7.44
CA LYS A 64 14.23 1.55 -7.83
C LYS A 64 13.10 1.94 -6.87
N GLY A 65 12.27 0.99 -6.45
CA GLY A 65 11.19 1.21 -5.49
C GLY A 65 11.68 1.38 -4.05
N HIS A 66 12.75 0.69 -3.65
CA HIS A 66 13.32 0.80 -2.31
C HIS A 66 14.01 2.15 -2.03
N ARG A 67 14.73 2.72 -3.02
CA ARG A 67 15.45 4.01 -2.88
C ARG A 67 14.60 5.18 -2.36
N PRO A 68 13.41 5.49 -2.90
CA PRO A 68 12.57 6.57 -2.38
C PRO A 68 12.02 6.26 -0.98
N ILE A 69 11.79 4.99 -0.65
CA ILE A 69 11.33 4.59 0.69
C ILE A 69 12.42 4.87 1.72
N VAL A 70 13.68 4.48 1.45
CA VAL A 70 14.80 4.77 2.36
C VAL A 70 14.98 6.28 2.57
N ARG A 71 14.83 7.08 1.51
CA ARG A 71 14.87 8.55 1.60
C ARG A 71 13.74 9.08 2.49
N GLY A 72 12.50 8.71 2.19
CA GLY A 72 11.35 9.12 3.00
C GLY A 72 11.41 8.62 4.45
N ALA A 73 12.01 7.46 4.69
CA ALA A 73 12.20 6.94 6.04
C ALA A 73 13.24 7.71 6.86
N ARG A 74 14.31 8.19 6.21
CA ARG A 74 15.32 9.04 6.85
C ARG A 74 14.73 10.37 7.29
N ASP A 75 13.93 10.98 6.42
CA ASP A 75 13.39 12.32 6.63
C ASP A 75 11.98 12.29 7.23
N PHE A 76 11.53 11.13 7.74
CA PHE A 76 10.13 10.88 8.10
C PHE A 76 9.54 11.91 9.06
N ALA A 77 10.32 12.32 10.07
CA ALA A 77 9.90 13.31 11.05
C ALA A 77 9.58 14.69 10.43
N GLN A 78 10.21 15.02 9.30
CA GLN A 78 10.04 16.29 8.58
C GLN A 78 8.95 16.21 7.50
N LEU A 79 8.45 15.00 7.19
CA LEU A 79 7.45 14.84 6.15
C LEU A 79 6.09 15.39 6.60
N GLN A 80 5.45 16.16 5.72
CA GLN A 80 4.05 16.58 5.87
C GLN A 80 3.10 15.41 5.59
N ALA A 81 1.82 15.55 5.97
CA ALA A 81 0.81 14.50 5.82
C ALA A 81 0.72 13.92 4.40
N ALA A 82 0.72 14.77 3.37
CA ALA A 82 0.69 14.33 1.97
C ALA A 82 1.94 13.51 1.58
N GLN A 83 3.12 13.91 2.06
CA GLN A 83 4.37 13.19 1.81
C GLN A 83 4.43 11.86 2.56
N ARG A 84 3.92 11.79 3.79
CA ARG A 84 3.76 10.53 4.55
C ARG A 84 2.79 9.58 3.85
N HIS A 85 1.70 10.10 3.29
CA HIS A 85 0.77 9.30 2.48
C HIS A 85 1.43 8.75 1.22
N ALA A 86 2.20 9.58 0.49
CA ALA A 86 2.97 9.14 -0.67
C ALA A 86 4.00 8.06 -0.31
N LEU A 87 4.69 8.21 0.83
CA LEU A 87 5.60 7.19 1.36
C LEU A 87 4.87 5.87 1.67
N ARG A 88 3.67 5.94 2.28
CA ARG A 88 2.83 4.74 2.52
C ARG A 88 2.48 4.03 1.22
N ILE A 89 2.09 4.76 0.18
CA ILE A 89 1.81 4.19 -1.15
C ILE A 89 3.07 3.51 -1.71
N ALA A 90 4.23 4.15 -1.58
CA ALA A 90 5.50 3.59 -2.05
C ALA A 90 5.85 2.29 -1.29
N ILE A 91 5.72 2.27 0.04
CA ILE A 91 5.92 1.08 0.87
C ILE A 91 4.99 -0.06 0.43
N LYS A 92 3.69 0.22 0.25
CA LYS A 92 2.70 -0.78 -0.20
C LYS A 92 3.07 -1.35 -1.58
N ARG A 93 3.41 -0.48 -2.54
CA ARG A 93 3.85 -0.90 -3.88
C ARG A 93 5.11 -1.76 -3.83
N GLN A 94 6.08 -1.37 -3.00
CA GLN A 94 7.32 -2.14 -2.83
C GLN A 94 7.06 -3.49 -2.19
N ARG A 95 6.19 -3.58 -1.18
CA ARG A 95 5.80 -4.85 -0.56
C ARG A 95 5.17 -5.79 -1.58
N TYR A 96 4.22 -5.32 -2.38
CA TYR A 96 3.62 -6.13 -3.45
C TYR A 96 4.63 -6.57 -4.51
N ALA A 97 5.55 -5.69 -4.91
CA ALA A 97 6.61 -6.06 -5.83
C ALA A 97 7.55 -7.12 -5.23
N ALA A 98 7.90 -6.97 -3.94
CA ALA A 98 8.75 -7.92 -3.23
C ALA A 98 8.08 -9.30 -3.09
N GLU A 99 6.82 -9.34 -2.66
CA GLU A 99 6.00 -10.56 -2.59
C GLU A 99 5.87 -11.23 -3.96
N PHE A 100 5.62 -10.44 -5.01
CA PHE A 100 5.47 -10.95 -6.38
C PHE A 100 6.76 -11.59 -6.92
N PHE A 101 7.91 -10.94 -6.69
CA PHE A 101 9.20 -11.42 -7.21
C PHE A 101 9.94 -12.37 -6.27
N GLN A 102 9.36 -12.72 -5.12
CA GLN A 102 10.04 -13.46 -4.08
C GLN A 102 10.65 -14.79 -4.58
N ALA A 103 9.88 -15.53 -5.37
CA ALA A 103 10.26 -16.84 -5.89
C ALA A 103 11.48 -16.80 -6.84
N LEU A 104 11.79 -15.63 -7.43
CA LEU A 104 12.97 -15.48 -8.30
C LEU A 104 14.30 -15.55 -7.51
N PHE A 105 14.23 -15.47 -6.19
CA PHE A 105 15.39 -15.39 -5.31
C PHE A 105 15.48 -16.54 -4.29
N ASP A 106 14.62 -17.55 -4.37
CA ASP A 106 14.57 -18.68 -3.41
C ASP A 106 15.84 -19.57 -3.42
N GLY A 107 16.62 -19.58 -4.51
CA GLY A 107 17.83 -20.41 -4.66
C GLY A 107 19.16 -19.77 -4.20
N HIS A 108 19.12 -18.74 -3.34
CA HIS A 108 20.31 -18.06 -2.83
C HIS A 108 20.88 -18.72 -1.56
N PRO A 109 22.14 -18.43 -1.17
CA PRO A 109 22.81 -19.05 -0.03
C PRO A 109 22.04 -18.94 1.29
N GLU A 110 22.43 -19.76 2.27
CA GLU A 110 21.86 -19.78 3.62
C GLU A 110 21.60 -18.36 4.17
N GLY A 111 20.42 -18.16 4.77
CA GLY A 111 19.98 -16.88 5.32
C GLY A 111 19.29 -15.93 4.33
N HIS A 112 19.20 -16.26 3.04
CA HIS A 112 18.46 -15.44 2.07
C HIS A 112 16.95 -15.39 2.37
N LYS A 113 16.32 -16.54 2.62
CA LYS A 113 14.90 -16.62 3.03
C LYS A 113 14.61 -15.77 4.26
N ARG A 114 15.48 -15.85 5.28
CA ARG A 114 15.38 -15.01 6.48
C ARG A 114 15.49 -13.52 6.18
N ARG A 115 16.34 -13.10 5.23
CA ARG A 115 16.42 -11.69 4.80
C ARG A 115 15.15 -11.24 4.09
N GLN A 116 14.57 -12.09 3.25
CA GLN A 116 13.30 -11.82 2.57
C GLN A 116 12.15 -11.70 3.58
N ASP A 117 11.99 -12.66 4.49
CA ASP A 117 10.95 -12.65 5.53
C ASP A 117 11.07 -11.40 6.41
N ARG A 118 12.30 -11.05 6.81
CA ARG A 118 12.59 -9.82 7.55
C ARG A 118 12.22 -8.57 6.74
N TYR A 119 12.57 -8.52 5.46
CA TYR A 119 12.26 -7.39 4.59
C TYR A 119 10.74 -7.17 4.48
N LEU A 120 9.99 -8.23 4.22
CA LEU A 120 8.53 -8.17 4.12
C LEU A 120 7.87 -7.80 5.44
N THR A 121 8.36 -8.35 6.55
CA THR A 121 7.87 -8.05 7.90
C THR A 121 8.02 -6.56 8.20
N VAL A 122 9.22 -6.00 8.01
CA VAL A 122 9.46 -4.56 8.29
C VAL A 122 8.61 -3.67 7.37
N LEU A 123 8.41 -4.03 6.10
CA LEU A 123 7.52 -3.25 5.23
C LEU A 123 6.05 -3.32 5.67
N ARG A 124 5.59 -4.48 6.15
CA ARG A 124 4.24 -4.64 6.69
C ARG A 124 4.08 -3.81 7.96
N ASP A 125 5.00 -3.91 8.91
CA ASP A 125 4.92 -3.20 10.18
C ASP A 125 4.97 -1.67 9.97
N ALA A 126 5.80 -1.19 9.03
CA ALA A 126 5.79 0.21 8.60
C ALA A 126 4.46 0.63 7.94
N GLN A 127 3.88 -0.24 7.10
CA GLN A 127 2.58 0.01 6.47
C GLN A 127 1.45 0.10 7.52
N ASP A 128 1.44 -0.80 8.51
CA ASP A 128 0.41 -0.88 9.55
C ASP A 128 0.50 0.30 10.51
N SER A 129 1.71 0.73 10.86
CA SER A 129 1.93 1.93 11.66
C SER A 129 1.41 3.20 10.96
N LEU A 130 1.73 3.37 9.66
CA LEU A 130 1.18 4.46 8.84
C LEU A 130 -0.33 4.32 8.57
N GLY A 131 -0.84 3.09 8.58
CA GLY A 131 -2.26 2.76 8.40
C GLY A 131 -3.11 3.29 9.55
N ARG A 132 -2.69 3.07 10.79
CA ARG A 132 -3.43 3.51 11.99
C ARG A 132 -3.69 5.02 12.03
N SER A 133 -2.70 5.84 11.66
CA SER A 133 -2.90 7.30 11.54
C SER A 133 -3.98 7.64 10.52
N ASN A 134 -3.98 6.97 9.36
CA ASN A 134 -4.98 7.18 8.33
C ASN A 134 -6.36 6.69 8.76
N ASP A 135 -6.45 5.55 9.44
CA ASP A 135 -7.71 4.97 9.90
C ASP A 135 -8.34 5.86 10.97
N ALA A 136 -7.54 6.40 11.90
CA ALA A 136 -8.00 7.38 12.87
C ALA A 136 -8.55 8.66 12.22
N ARG A 137 -7.86 9.17 11.18
CA ARG A 137 -8.34 10.30 10.39
C ARG A 137 -9.64 10.01 9.65
N VAL A 138 -9.72 8.87 8.94
CA VAL A 138 -10.92 8.48 8.20
C VAL A 138 -12.11 8.25 9.14
N ALA A 139 -11.88 7.64 10.30
CA ALA A 139 -12.91 7.47 11.32
C ALA A 139 -13.41 8.82 11.85
N TRP A 140 -12.48 9.78 12.07
CA TRP A 140 -12.84 11.14 12.48
C TRP A 140 -13.69 11.83 11.41
N ASP A 141 -13.25 11.82 10.14
CA ASP A 141 -13.96 12.44 9.01
C ASP A 141 -15.38 11.86 8.86
N LEU A 142 -15.53 10.53 8.96
CA LEU A 142 -16.82 9.85 8.87
C LEU A 142 -17.76 10.19 10.03
N LEU A 143 -17.22 10.32 11.25
CA LEU A 143 -18.02 10.70 12.43
C LEU A 143 -18.45 12.16 12.37
N ALA A 144 -17.54 13.06 11.98
CA ALA A 144 -17.84 14.48 11.80
C ALA A 144 -18.91 14.69 10.71
N ALA A 145 -18.76 14.02 9.56
CA ALA A 145 -19.71 14.13 8.45
C ALA A 145 -21.10 13.53 8.76
N ALA A 146 -21.17 12.53 9.65
CA ALA A 146 -22.45 11.93 10.03
C ALA A 146 -23.36 12.89 10.81
N ASN A 147 -22.84 14.03 11.29
CA ASN A 147 -23.54 15.07 12.07
C ASN A 147 -24.54 14.50 13.09
N THR A 148 -24.21 13.34 13.66
CA THR A 148 -25.00 12.75 14.70
C THR A 148 -24.79 13.60 15.93
N ASN A 149 -25.86 14.13 16.52
CA ASN A 149 -25.82 14.70 17.87
C ASN A 149 -25.50 13.56 18.85
N THR A 150 -24.26 13.10 18.85
CA THR A 150 -23.77 11.92 19.56
C THR A 150 -23.61 12.16 21.05
N GLY A 151 -23.93 13.37 21.50
CA GLY A 151 -23.74 13.81 22.87
C GLY A 151 -22.26 13.72 23.30
N PRO A 152 -22.01 13.79 24.62
CA PRO A 152 -20.66 13.82 25.17
C PRO A 152 -19.75 12.66 24.75
N MET A 153 -20.34 11.48 24.46
CA MET A 153 -19.57 10.31 24.04
C MET A 153 -19.01 10.45 22.61
N GLY A 154 -19.73 11.14 21.71
CA GLY A 154 -19.22 11.42 20.37
C GLY A 154 -18.04 12.37 20.39
N ASP A 155 -18.15 13.44 21.18
CA ASP A 155 -17.09 14.43 21.35
C ASP A 155 -15.84 13.78 21.98
N PHE A 156 -16.04 12.88 22.95
CA PHE A 156 -14.97 12.06 23.52
C PHE A 156 -14.27 11.21 22.45
N VAL A 157 -15.02 10.50 21.61
CA VAL A 157 -14.45 9.65 20.55
C VAL A 157 -13.71 10.49 19.50
N LEU A 158 -14.25 11.65 19.10
CA LEU A 158 -13.57 12.58 18.19
C LEU A 158 -12.26 13.08 18.79
N GLY A 159 -12.25 13.42 20.08
CA GLY A 159 -11.03 13.80 20.82
C GLY A 159 -10.01 12.66 20.89
N TRP A 160 -10.45 11.44 21.19
CA TRP A 160 -9.58 10.26 21.22
C TRP A 160 -8.98 9.94 19.84
N LEU A 161 -9.76 10.04 18.76
CA LEU A 161 -9.27 9.88 17.39
C LEU A 161 -8.28 10.97 17.00
N ALA A 162 -8.47 12.21 17.45
CA ALA A 162 -7.51 13.29 17.25
C ALA A 162 -6.19 13.03 17.98
N ALA A 163 -6.24 12.53 19.23
CA ALA A 163 -5.05 12.13 19.98
C ALA A 163 -4.30 10.98 19.27
N GLN A 164 -5.02 9.95 18.79
CA GLN A 164 -4.41 8.84 18.06
C GLN A 164 -3.75 9.28 16.75
N GLN A 165 -4.32 10.28 16.05
CA GLN A 165 -3.68 10.88 14.87
C GLN A 165 -2.35 11.57 15.23
N ALA A 166 -2.31 12.29 16.36
CA ALA A 166 -1.12 12.98 16.83
C ALA A 166 -0.01 12.00 17.29
N ASP A 167 -0.37 10.94 18.02
CA ASP A 167 0.57 9.92 18.48
C ASP A 167 1.17 9.14 17.31
N ALA A 168 0.32 8.72 16.37
CA ALA A 168 0.76 8.01 15.18
C ALA A 168 1.63 8.91 14.28
N ALA A 169 1.42 10.22 14.29
CA ALA A 169 2.24 11.18 13.56
C ALA A 169 3.66 11.33 14.14
N ASN A 170 3.89 11.02 15.42
CA ASN A 170 5.13 11.41 16.09
C ASN A 170 5.95 10.21 16.61
N GLY A 171 5.33 9.22 17.23
CA GLY A 171 6.04 8.12 17.90
C GLY A 171 6.12 6.83 17.10
N GLU A 172 4.97 6.17 16.93
CA GLU A 172 4.92 4.79 16.47
C GLU A 172 5.23 4.62 14.97
N SER A 173 4.77 5.55 14.14
CA SER A 173 5.12 5.55 12.70
C SER A 173 6.60 5.79 12.49
N THR A 174 7.22 6.63 13.33
CA THR A 174 8.65 6.92 13.26
C THR A 174 9.48 5.67 13.53
N GLY A 175 9.11 4.87 14.54
CA GLY A 175 9.78 3.61 14.85
C GLY A 175 9.72 2.60 13.70
N GLY A 176 8.51 2.24 13.28
CA GLY A 176 8.30 1.24 12.21
C GLY A 176 8.90 1.66 10.87
N VAL A 177 8.83 2.96 10.53
CA VAL A 177 9.45 3.48 9.30
C VAL A 177 10.97 3.52 9.42
N ARG A 178 11.55 3.85 10.58
CA ARG A 178 13.02 3.87 10.77
C ARG A 178 13.64 2.48 10.67
N ASP A 179 12.92 1.42 11.01
CA ASP A 179 13.44 0.05 10.86
C ASP A 179 13.74 -0.33 9.41
N ILE A 180 13.12 0.36 8.44
CA ILE A 180 13.45 0.22 7.02
C ILE A 180 14.93 0.58 6.75
N LEU A 181 15.50 1.53 7.49
CA LEU A 181 16.89 1.95 7.33
C LEU A 181 17.88 0.85 7.73
N LYS A 182 17.44 -0.13 8.53
CA LYS A 182 18.25 -1.27 8.97
C LYS A 182 18.16 -2.46 8.00
N LEU A 183 17.31 -2.37 6.97
CA LEU A 183 17.12 -3.46 6.02
C LEU A 183 18.31 -3.58 5.06
N LYS A 184 18.77 -4.81 4.87
CA LYS A 184 19.55 -5.20 3.71
C LYS A 184 18.59 -5.81 2.68
N PRO A 185 18.47 -5.23 1.47
CA PRO A 185 17.71 -5.85 0.40
C PRO A 185 18.08 -7.31 0.19
N TYR A 186 17.08 -8.16 -0.07
CA TYR A 186 17.34 -9.59 -0.30
C TYR A 186 17.74 -9.89 -1.75
N TRP A 187 17.29 -9.08 -2.71
CA TRP A 187 17.48 -9.29 -4.15
C TRP A 187 18.89 -9.06 -4.70
#